data_AF-A0A971ZWI6-F1
#
_entry.id   AF-A0A971ZWI6-F1
#
_cell.length_a   1.000
_cell.length_b   1.000
_cell.length_c   1.000
_cell.angle_alpha   90.00
_cell.angle_beta   90.00
_cell.angle_gamma   90.00
#
_symmetry.space_group_name_H-M   'P 1'
#
loop_
_entity.id
_entity.type
_entity.pdbx_description
1 polymer ?
#
loop_
_entity_poly.entity_id
_entity_poly.type
_entity_poly.pdbx_seq_one_letter_code
_entity_poly.pdbx_strand_id
1 'polypeptide(L)'
;MEVLLLSLRGGRLMEKEVVLTAFGRTWSEPADVIQTSAVTKSLVVVPAVRVPTVFSVVDRGRNVVGEVVVYPDRDVAWNQETKQPGQDEPARKIALHATAAPQWFTEWAAAVGLPVRSISVTELSPTPVDAGGELPPVLLVVGRAAAGQGPGDLQTLAEEKRVNVLVLEASWFGPVAGKTAVEPRRMQAGLAEMASQQWPEPPEFAAHASPHGGIVNRWAWMTDRDGLPLVEEVRWVDTDRRSREQQRTPPEPRVIVSYLPWPERLGRSESADSLLVALLKAAAQPRRELHWRMAEMTWPPETEILAAERPVLAAALQAWPVMRDIPSRIHVLDLRGSKEPPLGMTRELRKIEPEDNPTVDDGGRNELLILGDDKLLDEWKWLDLNRPKKRVGRRGAVWLEDDTLPPSAAQQVRLMMKFTELGIPLVCTTTKKETNNER
;
A
#
# COMPACT_ATOMS: atom_id res chain seq x y z
N MET A 1 -28.40 -6.55 21.50
CA MET A 1 -27.32 -5.59 21.85
C MET A 1 -27.94 -4.20 21.89
N GLU A 2 -27.65 -3.41 22.92
CA GLU A 2 -28.07 -2.02 23.01
C GLU A 2 -26.92 -1.11 22.57
N VAL A 3 -27.20 -0.10 21.75
CA VAL A 3 -26.22 0.87 21.28
C VAL A 3 -26.61 2.26 21.78
N LEU A 4 -25.63 2.95 22.38
CA LEU A 4 -25.78 4.33 22.82
C LEU A 4 -25.44 5.27 21.66
N LEU A 5 -26.44 6.00 21.18
CA LEU A 5 -26.27 7.08 20.21
C LEU A 5 -25.97 8.37 20.95
N LEU A 6 -24.92 9.09 20.56
CA LEU A 6 -24.50 10.36 21.17
C LEU A 6 -24.38 11.45 20.10
N SER A 7 -25.01 12.60 20.34
CA SER A 7 -24.75 13.82 19.58
C SER A 7 -24.15 14.90 20.48
N LEU A 8 -22.99 15.43 20.05
CA LEU A 8 -22.37 16.61 20.66
C LEU A 8 -23.03 17.90 20.13
N ARG A 9 -22.89 19.00 20.88
CA ARG A 9 -23.52 20.31 20.55
C ARG A 9 -23.20 20.74 19.11
N GLY A 10 -24.24 20.97 18.30
CA GLY A 10 -24.14 21.43 16.91
C GLY A 10 -24.67 20.45 15.86
N GLY A 11 -24.95 19.20 16.22
CA GLY A 11 -25.66 18.24 15.37
C GLY A 11 -27.16 18.55 15.25
N ARG A 12 -27.82 18.03 14.19
CA ARG A 12 -29.29 18.10 14.07
C ARG A 12 -29.91 17.51 15.33
N LEU A 13 -30.85 18.23 15.94
CA LEU A 13 -31.57 17.78 17.14
C LEU A 13 -32.30 16.47 16.82
N MET A 14 -31.94 15.40 17.53
CA MET A 14 -32.77 14.19 17.56
C MET A 14 -34.07 14.55 18.28
N GLU A 15 -35.22 14.37 17.62
CA GLU A 15 -36.53 14.56 18.26
C GLU A 15 -36.76 13.52 19.37
N LYS A 16 -37.87 13.62 20.11
CA LYS A 16 -38.16 12.83 21.33
C LYS A 16 -37.88 11.32 21.25
N GLU A 17 -38.00 10.73 20.07
CA GLU A 17 -37.81 9.30 19.83
C GLU A 17 -37.02 9.09 18.52
N VAL A 18 -36.26 8.00 18.48
CA VAL A 18 -35.57 7.52 17.27
C VAL A 18 -35.86 6.04 17.02
N VAL A 19 -35.79 5.65 15.74
CA VAL A 19 -35.92 4.26 15.29
C VAL A 19 -34.80 3.92 14.29
N LEU A 20 -34.50 2.62 14.16
CA LEU A 20 -33.62 2.11 13.12
C LEU A 20 -34.43 1.69 11.91
N THR A 21 -34.04 2.19 10.73
CA THR A 21 -34.66 1.82 9.46
C THR A 21 -33.62 1.29 8.48
N ALA A 22 -34.00 0.28 7.71
CA ALA A 22 -33.20 -0.29 6.64
C ALA A 22 -34.13 -0.97 5.62
N PHE A 23 -33.75 -0.96 4.34
CA PHE A 23 -34.53 -1.58 3.25
C PHE A 23 -36.00 -1.13 3.20
N GLY A 24 -36.25 0.14 3.51
CA GLY A 24 -37.60 0.74 3.52
C GLY A 24 -38.51 0.26 4.66
N ARG A 25 -37.95 -0.39 5.70
CA ARG A 25 -38.70 -0.89 6.86
C ARG A 25 -38.07 -0.39 8.16
N THR A 26 -38.90 -0.29 9.20
CA THR A 26 -38.45 -0.05 10.59
C THR A 26 -38.13 -1.38 11.27
N TRP A 27 -37.00 -1.44 11.97
CA TRP A 27 -36.45 -2.66 12.56
C TRP A 27 -36.27 -2.62 14.08
N SER A 28 -36.41 -1.44 14.70
CA SER A 28 -36.36 -1.28 16.16
C SER A 28 -37.67 -0.72 16.66
N GLU A 29 -37.95 -0.97 17.95
CA GLU A 29 -38.92 -0.18 18.69
C GLU A 29 -38.45 1.28 18.81
N PRO A 30 -39.37 2.25 18.97
CA PRO A 30 -39.02 3.63 19.28
C PRO A 30 -38.20 3.70 20.58
N ALA A 31 -37.06 4.36 20.50
CA ALA A 31 -36.18 4.59 21.64
C ALA A 31 -36.22 6.07 22.04
N ASP A 32 -36.47 6.33 23.31
CA ASP A 32 -36.52 7.69 23.85
C ASP A 32 -35.16 8.40 23.71
N VAL A 33 -35.23 9.68 23.37
CA VAL A 33 -34.08 10.58 23.32
C VAL A 33 -34.01 11.38 24.61
N ILE A 34 -32.93 11.16 25.35
CA ILE A 34 -32.61 11.90 26.56
C ILE A 34 -31.75 13.10 26.17
N GLN A 35 -32.36 14.28 26.23
CA GLN A 35 -31.66 15.55 26.03
C GLN A 35 -31.26 16.16 27.38
N THR A 36 -29.98 16.46 27.53
CA THR A 36 -29.42 17.25 28.63
C THR A 36 -28.77 18.51 28.09
N SER A 37 -28.40 19.44 28.97
CA SER A 37 -27.70 20.67 28.59
C SER A 37 -26.35 20.44 27.89
N ALA A 38 -25.74 19.26 28.08
CA ALA A 38 -24.43 18.91 27.53
C ALA A 38 -24.48 17.89 26.38
N VAL A 39 -25.45 16.96 26.40
CA VAL A 39 -25.46 15.79 25.51
C VAL A 39 -26.89 15.41 25.14
N THR A 40 -27.10 15.04 23.87
CA THR A 40 -28.29 14.31 23.42
C THR A 40 -27.92 12.84 23.24
N LYS A 41 -28.68 11.93 23.87
CA LYS A 41 -28.41 10.50 23.81
C LYS A 41 -29.67 9.65 23.64
N SER A 42 -29.54 8.48 23.02
CA SER A 42 -30.61 7.47 22.98
C SER A 42 -30.02 6.07 23.05
N LEU A 43 -30.74 5.13 23.67
CA LEU A 43 -30.34 3.73 23.78
C LEU A 43 -31.25 2.89 22.89
N VAL A 44 -30.69 2.35 21.81
CA VAL A 44 -31.47 1.63 20.81
C VAL A 44 -31.08 0.17 20.79
N VAL A 45 -32.07 -0.74 20.85
CA VAL A 45 -31.85 -2.17 20.66
C VAL A 45 -31.63 -2.43 19.18
N VAL A 46 -30.48 -2.99 18.85
CA VAL A 46 -30.08 -3.27 17.48
C VAL A 46 -30.52 -4.69 17.07
N PRO A 47 -31.16 -4.86 15.91
CA PRO A 47 -31.59 -6.18 15.44
C PRO A 47 -30.39 -7.08 15.11
N ALA A 48 -30.57 -8.39 15.28
CA ALA A 48 -29.60 -9.37 14.79
C ALA A 48 -29.65 -9.43 13.25
N VAL A 49 -28.48 -9.44 12.61
CA VAL A 49 -28.33 -9.44 11.15
C VAL A 49 -27.56 -10.66 10.66
N ARG A 50 -27.80 -11.09 9.42
CA ARG A 50 -27.08 -12.22 8.78
C ARG A 50 -25.91 -11.77 7.92
N VAL A 51 -25.95 -10.52 7.47
CA VAL A 51 -24.90 -9.84 6.70
C VAL A 51 -24.68 -8.46 7.31
N PRO A 52 -23.49 -7.85 7.14
CA PRO A 52 -23.29 -6.45 7.53
C PRO A 52 -24.40 -5.57 6.95
N THR A 53 -25.04 -4.78 7.80
CA THR A 53 -26.22 -3.99 7.42
C THR A 53 -26.10 -2.58 7.99
N VAL A 54 -26.34 -1.58 7.15
CA VAL A 54 -26.42 -0.19 7.58
C VAL A 54 -27.87 0.18 7.86
N PHE A 55 -28.11 0.66 9.08
CA PHE A 55 -29.38 1.22 9.51
C PHE A 55 -29.28 2.74 9.54
N SER A 56 -30.25 3.42 8.94
CA SER A 56 -30.47 4.84 9.18
C SER A 56 -31.16 5.02 10.52
N VAL A 57 -30.59 5.88 11.36
CA VAL A 57 -31.25 6.37 12.58
C VAL A 57 -32.21 7.48 12.17
N VAL A 58 -33.49 7.26 12.39
CA VAL A 58 -34.57 8.14 11.93
C VAL A 58 -35.34 8.67 13.13
N ASP A 59 -35.53 9.97 13.21
CA ASP A 59 -36.35 10.59 14.24
C ASP A 59 -37.86 10.51 13.93
N ARG A 60 -38.69 10.97 14.87
CA ARG A 60 -40.15 11.01 14.69
C ARG A 60 -40.60 11.85 13.49
N GLY A 61 -39.87 12.91 13.15
CA GLY A 61 -40.05 13.74 11.97
C GLY A 61 -39.66 13.07 10.64
N ARG A 62 -39.23 11.81 10.67
CA ARG A 62 -38.69 11.05 9.53
C ARG A 62 -37.39 11.62 8.97
N ASN A 63 -36.66 12.38 9.76
CA ASN A 63 -35.35 12.87 9.39
C ASN A 63 -34.29 11.82 9.72
N VAL A 64 -33.37 11.58 8.78
CA VAL A 64 -32.17 10.80 9.07
C VAL A 64 -31.23 11.66 9.91
N VAL A 65 -30.94 11.20 11.12
CA VAL A 65 -30.07 11.88 12.10
C VAL A 65 -28.71 11.22 12.23
N GLY A 66 -28.55 10.01 11.69
CA GLY A 66 -27.27 9.28 11.66
C GLY A 66 -27.39 7.91 11.01
N GLU A 67 -26.29 7.16 11.05
CA GLU A 67 -26.22 5.79 10.56
C GLU A 67 -25.54 4.89 11.59
N VAL A 68 -25.98 3.64 11.67
CA VAL A 68 -25.37 2.59 12.50
C VAL A 68 -25.09 1.40 11.59
N VAL A 69 -23.84 0.92 11.62
CA VAL A 69 -23.44 -0.30 10.92
C VAL A 69 -23.49 -1.46 11.90
N VAL A 70 -24.17 -2.54 11.52
CA VAL A 70 -24.37 -3.72 12.34
C VAL A 70 -23.79 -4.93 11.63
N TYR A 71 -22.97 -5.70 12.35
CA TYR A 71 -22.36 -6.91 11.83
C TYR A 71 -23.06 -8.16 12.36
N PRO A 72 -23.01 -9.28 11.62
CA PRO A 72 -23.54 -10.55 12.12
C PRO A 72 -22.77 -11.00 13.36
N ASP A 73 -23.46 -11.71 14.25
CA ASP A 73 -22.86 -12.32 15.44
C ASP A 73 -22.03 -13.56 15.06
N ARG A 74 -20.91 -13.31 14.37
CA ARG A 74 -19.92 -14.30 13.96
C ARG A 74 -18.56 -13.63 13.82
N ASP A 75 -17.53 -14.29 14.34
CA ASP A 75 -16.17 -13.81 14.20
C ASP A 75 -15.67 -14.01 12.77
N VAL A 76 -14.90 -13.04 12.28
CA VAL A 76 -14.11 -13.22 11.07
C VAL A 76 -13.10 -14.33 11.30
N ALA A 77 -12.96 -15.20 10.30
CA ALA A 77 -11.96 -16.25 10.26
C ALA A 77 -10.53 -15.67 10.19
N TRP A 78 -10.02 -15.15 11.31
CA TRP A 78 -8.69 -14.53 11.42
C TRP A 78 -7.58 -15.59 11.52
N ASN A 79 -7.77 -16.58 12.41
CA ASN A 79 -6.82 -17.67 12.67
C ASN A 79 -7.33 -19.05 12.20
N GLN A 80 -8.45 -19.08 11.48
CA GLN A 80 -8.97 -20.32 10.88
C GLN A 80 -8.37 -20.46 9.48
N GLU A 81 -7.38 -21.35 9.38
CA GLU A 81 -6.82 -21.96 8.16
C GLU A 81 -6.34 -21.04 7.02
N THR A 82 -5.02 -20.99 6.85
CA THR A 82 -4.42 -21.16 5.53
C THR A 82 -3.45 -22.34 5.62
N LYS A 83 -3.94 -23.56 5.43
CA LYS A 83 -3.07 -24.64 4.96
C LYS A 83 -2.71 -24.27 3.52
N GLN A 84 -1.44 -23.95 3.26
CA GLN A 84 -1.01 -23.90 1.87
C GLN A 84 -1.10 -25.32 1.29
N PRO A 85 -1.55 -25.50 0.03
CA PRO A 85 -1.51 -26.81 -0.61
C PRO A 85 -0.08 -27.36 -0.55
N GLY A 86 0.13 -28.48 0.18
CA GLY A 86 1.43 -29.12 0.33
C GLY A 86 2.23 -28.76 1.61
N GLN A 87 1.65 -28.04 2.58
CA GLN A 87 2.25 -27.85 3.90
C GLN A 87 1.46 -28.58 4.99
N ASP A 88 2.13 -29.49 5.72
CA ASP A 88 1.58 -30.22 6.87
C ASP A 88 1.57 -29.39 8.18
N GLU A 89 2.08 -28.16 8.14
CA GLU A 89 2.17 -27.31 9.33
C GLU A 89 0.85 -26.57 9.64
N PRO A 90 0.48 -26.44 10.92
CA PRO A 90 -0.69 -25.64 11.31
C PRO A 90 -0.48 -24.17 10.96
N ALA A 91 -1.54 -23.50 10.50
CA ALA A 91 -1.50 -22.07 10.18
C ALA A 91 -0.97 -21.26 11.39
N ARG A 92 0.10 -20.50 11.16
CA ARG A 92 0.75 -19.70 12.21
C ARG A 92 -0.22 -18.60 12.66
N LYS A 93 -0.57 -18.59 13.95
CA LYS A 93 -1.46 -17.55 14.52
C LYS A 93 -0.81 -16.18 14.36
N ILE A 94 -1.55 -15.19 13.90
CA ILE A 94 -1.06 -13.82 13.76
C ILE A 94 -1.49 -13.01 14.99
N ALA A 95 -0.53 -12.39 15.66
CA ALA A 95 -0.82 -11.42 16.72
C ALA A 95 -1.17 -10.06 16.10
N LEU A 96 -2.37 -9.56 16.40
CA LEU A 96 -2.86 -8.27 15.90
C LEU A 96 -2.87 -7.24 17.03
N HIS A 97 -2.10 -6.18 16.86
CA HIS A 97 -1.96 -5.10 17.82
C HIS A 97 -2.38 -3.78 17.19
N ALA A 98 -2.83 -2.85 18.03
CA ALA A 98 -3.18 -1.50 17.60
C ALA A 98 -2.54 -0.48 18.54
N THR A 99 -1.97 0.58 17.97
CA THR A 99 -1.45 1.71 18.75
C THR A 99 -1.93 3.02 18.14
N ALA A 100 -2.60 3.82 18.98
CA ALA A 100 -3.34 5.01 18.57
C ALA A 100 -4.16 4.81 17.28
N ALA A 101 -4.72 3.60 17.08
CA ALA A 101 -5.49 3.28 15.90
C ALA A 101 -6.75 4.15 15.82
N PRO A 102 -7.25 4.44 14.61
CA PRO A 102 -8.47 5.22 14.47
C PRO A 102 -9.65 4.57 15.21
N GLN A 103 -10.54 5.40 15.76
CA GLN A 103 -11.70 4.91 16.50
C GLN A 103 -12.54 3.93 15.66
N TRP A 104 -12.78 4.28 14.39
CA TRP A 104 -13.53 3.43 13.46
C TRP A 104 -12.92 2.04 13.30
N PHE A 105 -11.58 1.90 13.35
CA PHE A 105 -10.92 0.61 13.19
C PHE A 105 -11.14 -0.24 14.43
N THR A 106 -11.05 0.36 15.62
CA THR A 106 -11.30 -0.33 16.89
C THR A 106 -12.75 -0.81 16.96
N GLU A 107 -13.71 0.03 16.57
CA GLU A 107 -15.14 -0.31 16.51
C GLU A 107 -15.43 -1.40 15.49
N TRP A 108 -14.88 -1.27 14.28
CA TRP A 108 -15.02 -2.27 13.23
C TRP A 108 -14.41 -3.62 13.66
N ALA A 109 -13.17 -3.61 14.16
CA ALA A 109 -12.49 -4.82 14.60
C ALA A 109 -13.25 -5.56 15.70
N ALA A 110 -13.78 -4.82 16.68
CA ALA A 110 -14.63 -5.39 17.72
C ALA A 110 -15.93 -5.99 17.13
N ALA A 111 -16.58 -5.27 16.21
CA ALA A 111 -17.83 -5.70 15.61
C ALA A 111 -17.69 -6.95 14.72
N VAL A 112 -16.52 -7.17 14.12
CA VAL A 112 -16.23 -8.34 13.28
C VAL A 112 -15.48 -9.45 14.02
N GLY A 113 -15.29 -9.33 15.34
CA GLY A 113 -14.65 -10.35 16.18
C GLY A 113 -13.13 -10.50 15.95
N LEU A 114 -12.44 -9.44 15.51
CA LEU A 114 -10.98 -9.47 15.38
C LEU A 114 -10.30 -9.34 16.76
N PRO A 115 -9.31 -10.18 17.08
CA PRO A 115 -8.63 -10.16 18.37
C PRO A 115 -7.54 -9.08 18.44
N VAL A 116 -7.93 -7.82 18.24
CA VAL A 116 -7.02 -6.67 18.31
C VAL A 116 -6.72 -6.35 19.77
N ARG A 117 -5.42 -6.33 20.13
CA ARG A 117 -4.98 -5.80 21.42
C ARG A 117 -4.48 -4.37 21.28
N SER A 118 -5.14 -3.44 21.97
CA SER A 118 -4.63 -2.07 22.09
C SER A 118 -3.40 -2.05 23.00
N ILE A 119 -2.31 -1.45 22.53
CA ILE A 119 -1.03 -1.36 23.25
C ILE A 119 -0.37 0.00 23.06
N SER A 120 0.48 0.37 24.00
CA SER A 120 1.47 1.42 23.79
C SER A 120 2.66 0.87 22.99
N VAL A 121 3.29 1.70 22.15
CA VAL A 121 4.55 1.35 21.46
C VAL A 121 5.64 0.90 22.44
N THR A 122 5.65 1.45 23.65
CA THR A 122 6.62 1.08 24.70
C THR A 122 6.41 -0.34 25.24
N GLU A 123 5.20 -0.89 25.12
CA GLU A 123 4.85 -2.24 25.57
C GLU A 123 5.22 -3.31 24.54
N LEU A 124 5.58 -2.91 23.32
CA LEU A 124 6.17 -3.80 22.34
C LEU A 124 7.60 -4.15 22.78
N SER A 125 7.77 -5.36 23.30
CA SER A 125 9.11 -5.92 23.48
C SER A 125 9.67 -6.37 22.13
N PRO A 126 10.96 -6.12 21.83
CA PRO A 126 11.60 -6.73 20.69
C PRO A 126 11.44 -8.25 20.81
N THR A 127 10.91 -8.88 19.77
CA THR A 127 10.65 -10.33 19.79
C THR A 127 11.97 -11.08 20.02
N PRO A 128 12.16 -11.79 21.16
CA PRO A 128 13.40 -12.52 21.40
C PRO A 128 13.51 -13.66 20.39
N VAL A 129 14.67 -13.77 19.74
CA VAL A 129 14.99 -14.86 18.78
C VAL A 129 15.46 -16.12 19.50
N ASP A 130 15.70 -16.03 20.80
CA ASP A 130 16.36 -17.08 21.58
C ASP A 130 15.35 -17.89 22.39
N ALA A 131 14.81 -18.95 21.78
CA ALA A 131 14.42 -20.21 22.45
C ALA A 131 13.80 -21.22 21.45
N GLY A 132 14.36 -21.41 20.25
CA GLY A 132 14.01 -22.53 19.34
C GLY A 132 12.53 -22.64 18.90
N GLY A 133 11.68 -21.69 19.30
CA GLY A 133 10.26 -21.61 18.95
C GLY A 133 10.01 -20.36 18.11
N GLU A 134 9.39 -20.55 16.96
CA GLU A 134 8.98 -19.46 16.10
C GLU A 134 7.78 -18.70 16.73
N LEU A 135 8.06 -17.56 17.35
CA LEU A 135 7.01 -16.67 17.86
C LEU A 135 6.08 -16.23 16.72
N PRO A 136 4.78 -16.02 16.96
CA PRO A 136 3.82 -15.65 15.93
C PRO A 136 4.21 -14.31 15.27
N PRO A 137 4.00 -14.13 13.96
CA PRO A 137 4.18 -12.84 13.32
C PRO A 137 3.24 -11.81 13.96
N VAL A 138 3.77 -10.62 14.20
CA VAL A 138 3.04 -9.50 14.80
C VAL A 138 2.74 -8.47 13.73
N LEU A 139 1.46 -8.08 13.60
CA LEU A 139 1.03 -6.92 12.84
C LEU A 139 0.58 -5.82 13.80
N LEU A 140 1.20 -4.66 13.70
CA LEU A 140 0.85 -3.44 14.42
C LEU A 140 0.07 -2.49 13.50
N VAL A 141 -1.19 -2.23 13.85
CA VAL A 141 -2.01 -1.20 13.20
C VAL A 141 -1.73 0.15 13.87
N VAL A 142 -1.33 1.12 13.06
CA VAL A 142 -0.90 2.45 13.49
C VAL A 142 -1.88 3.49 12.97
N GLY A 143 -2.39 4.33 13.87
CA GLY A 143 -3.16 5.51 13.50
C GLY A 143 -2.35 6.79 13.63
N ARG A 144 -3.02 7.92 13.36
CA ARG A 144 -2.38 9.22 13.11
C ARG A 144 -1.40 9.68 14.18
N ALA A 145 -1.73 9.49 15.46
CA ALA A 145 -0.90 9.97 16.57
C ALA A 145 0.37 9.15 16.79
N ALA A 146 0.43 7.91 16.27
CA ALA A 146 1.59 7.03 16.39
C ALA A 146 2.37 6.84 15.08
N ALA A 147 1.90 7.44 13.97
CA ALA A 147 2.51 7.30 12.65
C ALA A 147 3.81 8.13 12.44
N GLY A 148 4.27 8.86 13.46
CA GLY A 148 5.48 9.69 13.40
C GLY A 148 5.38 10.87 12.43
N GLN A 149 6.53 11.43 12.06
CA GLN A 149 6.67 12.52 11.09
C GLN A 149 6.79 12.01 9.65
N GLY A 150 7.10 10.73 9.44
CA GLY A 150 7.17 10.15 8.11
C GLY A 150 7.48 8.65 8.09
N PRO A 151 7.64 8.08 6.89
CA PRO A 151 7.93 6.65 6.70
C PRO A 151 9.21 6.17 7.39
N GLY A 152 10.21 7.05 7.59
CA GLY A 152 11.46 6.71 8.28
C GLY A 152 11.24 6.33 9.75
N ASP A 153 10.40 7.06 10.48
CA ASP A 153 10.09 6.76 11.89
C ASP A 153 9.41 5.38 12.02
N LEU A 154 8.56 5.05 11.05
CA LEU A 154 7.88 3.76 10.99
C LEU A 154 8.83 2.62 10.64
N GLN A 155 9.83 2.88 9.78
CA GLN A 155 10.90 1.92 9.51
C GLN A 155 11.65 1.61 10.80
N THR A 156 12.12 2.65 11.50
CA THR A 156 12.84 2.51 12.77
C THR A 156 12.01 1.74 13.79
N LEU A 157 10.73 2.09 13.94
CA LEU A 157 9.81 1.37 14.81
C LEU A 157 9.69 -0.11 14.43
N ALA A 158 9.48 -0.41 13.14
CA ALA A 158 9.29 -1.76 12.65
C ALA A 158 10.56 -2.62 12.87
N GLU A 159 11.74 -2.05 12.64
CA GLU A 159 13.04 -2.70 12.84
C GLU A 159 13.39 -2.91 14.32
N GLU A 160 13.25 -1.88 15.15
CA GLU A 160 13.53 -1.94 16.59
C GLU A 160 12.62 -2.93 17.31
N LYS A 161 11.35 -2.99 16.91
CA LYS A 161 10.35 -3.87 17.53
C LYS A 161 10.22 -5.22 16.83
N ARG A 162 10.77 -5.37 15.63
CA ARG A 162 10.64 -6.56 14.77
C ARG A 162 9.19 -6.92 14.47
N VAL A 163 8.39 -5.93 14.09
CA VAL A 163 6.96 -6.10 13.80
C VAL A 163 6.62 -5.57 12.41
N ASN A 164 5.62 -6.17 11.78
CA ASN A 164 5.02 -5.58 10.60
C ASN A 164 4.10 -4.43 11.03
N VAL A 165 4.02 -3.38 10.22
CA VAL A 165 3.22 -2.19 10.48
C VAL A 165 2.21 -1.97 9.35
N LEU A 166 0.96 -1.68 9.70
CA LEU A 166 -0.06 -1.17 8.78
C LEU A 166 -0.50 0.22 9.26
N VAL A 167 -0.24 1.23 8.44
CA VAL A 167 -0.65 2.62 8.69
C VAL A 167 -2.00 2.86 8.02
N LEU A 168 -3.00 3.22 8.81
CA LEU A 168 -4.34 3.55 8.31
C LEU A 168 -4.57 5.07 8.23
N GLU A 169 -3.90 5.84 9.07
CA GLU A 169 -3.98 7.30 9.10
C GLU A 169 -2.63 7.91 9.50
N ALA A 170 -2.22 8.99 8.83
CA ALA A 170 -1.04 9.76 9.20
C ALA A 170 -1.17 11.25 8.81
N SER A 171 -0.45 12.14 9.49
CA SER A 171 -0.43 13.58 9.17
C SER A 171 0.33 13.89 7.87
N TRP A 172 1.25 13.02 7.47
CA TRP A 172 2.10 13.19 6.31
C TRP A 172 1.53 12.54 5.03
N PHE A 173 0.33 11.95 5.10
CA PHE A 173 -0.39 11.54 3.89
C PHE A 173 -0.58 12.75 2.95
N GLY A 174 -0.58 12.49 1.64
CA GLY A 174 -0.73 13.52 0.64
C GLY A 174 -2.13 14.17 0.66
N PRO A 175 -2.35 15.21 -0.16
CA PRO A 175 -3.65 15.87 -0.25
C PRO A 175 -4.75 14.88 -0.63
N VAL A 176 -5.98 15.20 -0.23
CA VAL A 176 -7.15 14.40 -0.59
C VAL A 176 -7.34 14.43 -2.12
N ALA A 177 -7.25 13.27 -2.74
CA ALA A 177 -7.57 12.98 -4.13
C ALA A 177 -9.05 12.59 -4.30
N GLY A 178 -9.51 12.60 -5.56
CA GLY A 178 -10.91 12.41 -5.90
C GLY A 178 -11.43 10.97 -5.75
N LYS A 179 -12.62 10.74 -6.30
CA LYS A 179 -13.31 9.45 -6.28
C LYS A 179 -12.44 8.35 -6.91
N THR A 180 -12.39 7.19 -6.26
CA THR A 180 -11.66 6.02 -6.78
C THR A 180 -12.47 4.74 -6.59
N ALA A 181 -12.28 3.76 -7.47
CA ALA A 181 -12.89 2.44 -7.38
C ALA A 181 -11.78 1.39 -7.24
N VAL A 182 -11.96 0.45 -6.29
CA VAL A 182 -10.99 -0.63 -6.07
C VAL A 182 -11.40 -1.85 -6.88
N GLU A 183 -10.64 -2.13 -7.94
CA GLU A 183 -10.93 -3.23 -8.86
C GLU A 183 -9.98 -4.42 -8.58
N PRO A 184 -10.47 -5.67 -8.48
CA PRO A 184 -9.64 -6.86 -8.26
C PRO A 184 -8.44 -6.94 -9.19
N ARG A 185 -8.64 -6.75 -10.49
CA ARG A 185 -7.58 -6.79 -11.51
C ARG A 185 -6.39 -5.84 -11.29
N ARG A 186 -6.52 -4.85 -10.41
CA ARG A 186 -5.47 -3.87 -10.04
C ARG A 186 -4.76 -4.24 -8.73
N MET A 187 -5.07 -5.40 -8.17
CA MET A 187 -4.40 -5.96 -7.02
C MET A 187 -3.17 -6.73 -7.46
N GLN A 188 -2.10 -6.56 -6.70
CA GLN A 188 -0.82 -7.19 -6.97
C GLN A 188 -0.06 -7.40 -5.65
N ALA A 189 1.15 -7.96 -5.74
CA ALA A 189 2.02 -8.16 -4.58
C ALA A 189 1.31 -8.95 -3.45
N GLY A 190 1.18 -8.37 -2.25
CA GLY A 190 0.54 -9.00 -1.10
C GLY A 190 -0.95 -9.35 -1.31
N LEU A 191 -1.61 -8.76 -2.30
CA LEU A 191 -3.03 -8.98 -2.61
C LEU A 191 -3.24 -9.65 -3.97
N ALA A 192 -2.20 -10.20 -4.60
CA ALA A 192 -2.28 -10.76 -5.95
C ALA A 192 -3.33 -11.89 -6.10
N GLU A 193 -3.57 -12.69 -5.06
CA GLU A 193 -4.58 -13.75 -5.08
C GLU A 193 -6.01 -13.22 -5.24
N MET A 194 -6.25 -11.98 -4.83
CA MET A 194 -7.55 -11.34 -5.00
C MET A 194 -7.76 -10.87 -6.45
N ALA A 195 -6.72 -10.80 -7.28
CA ALA A 195 -6.80 -10.20 -8.61
C ALA A 195 -7.71 -10.96 -9.60
N SER A 196 -7.91 -12.25 -9.37
CA SER A 196 -8.81 -13.10 -10.15
C SER A 196 -10.25 -13.12 -9.62
N GLN A 197 -10.53 -12.47 -8.50
CA GLN A 197 -11.88 -12.45 -7.94
C GLN A 197 -12.83 -11.62 -8.82
N GLN A 198 -14.09 -12.05 -8.87
CA GLN A 198 -15.16 -11.31 -9.53
C GLN A 198 -16.01 -10.65 -8.46
N TRP A 199 -16.00 -9.31 -8.43
CA TRP A 199 -16.84 -8.53 -7.53
C TRP A 199 -17.99 -7.92 -8.33
N PRO A 200 -19.25 -8.27 -8.02
CA PRO A 200 -20.41 -7.68 -8.70
C PRO A 200 -20.44 -6.15 -8.58
N GLU A 201 -20.07 -5.64 -7.41
CA GLU A 201 -19.98 -4.21 -7.12
C GLU A 201 -18.65 -3.92 -6.41
N PRO A 202 -17.63 -3.45 -7.14
CA PRO A 202 -16.36 -3.06 -6.54
C PRO A 202 -16.53 -1.87 -5.58
N PRO A 203 -15.82 -1.81 -4.43
CA PRO A 203 -15.90 -0.69 -3.50
C PRO A 203 -15.47 0.63 -4.16
N GLU A 204 -16.29 1.67 -4.06
CA GLU A 204 -15.99 3.00 -4.61
C GLU A 204 -15.81 4.07 -3.51
N PHE A 205 -14.62 4.59 -3.28
CA PHE A 205 -14.41 5.63 -2.27
C PHE A 205 -14.64 7.01 -2.86
N ALA A 206 -15.32 7.90 -2.13
CA ALA A 206 -15.66 9.24 -2.61
C ALA A 206 -14.41 10.13 -2.72
N ALA A 207 -13.44 9.87 -1.85
CA ALA A 207 -12.13 10.48 -1.85
C ALA A 207 -11.09 9.48 -1.35
N HIS A 208 -9.81 9.81 -1.47
CA HIS A 208 -8.72 9.06 -0.83
C HIS A 208 -7.53 9.98 -0.61
N ALA A 209 -6.58 9.62 0.25
CA ALA A 209 -5.35 10.40 0.37
C ALA A 209 -4.42 10.15 -0.83
N SER A 210 -3.71 11.17 -1.28
CA SER A 210 -2.64 10.96 -2.27
C SER A 210 -1.43 10.29 -1.61
N PRO A 211 -0.63 9.53 -2.38
CA PRO A 211 0.56 8.89 -1.84
C PRO A 211 1.60 9.91 -1.33
N HIS A 212 2.33 9.56 -0.26
CA HIS A 212 3.36 10.45 0.29
C HIS A 212 4.57 10.57 -0.65
N GLY A 213 4.96 11.81 -0.99
CA GLY A 213 6.06 12.08 -1.93
C GLY A 213 7.45 11.69 -1.43
N GLY A 214 7.66 11.54 -0.10
CA GLY A 214 8.92 11.08 0.47
C GLY A 214 9.15 9.57 0.41
N ILE A 215 8.15 8.78 -0.02
CA ILE A 215 8.31 7.33 -0.24
C ILE A 215 8.88 7.14 -1.65
N VAL A 216 10.17 6.85 -1.76
CA VAL A 216 10.84 6.67 -3.06
C VAL A 216 10.84 5.22 -3.55
N ASN A 217 11.07 4.23 -2.69
CA ASN A 217 10.92 2.82 -3.07
C ASN A 217 9.58 2.30 -2.56
N ARG A 218 8.69 1.97 -3.50
CA ARG A 218 7.26 1.80 -3.26
C ARG A 218 6.77 0.62 -4.05
N TRP A 219 6.18 -0.37 -3.39
CA TRP A 219 5.59 -1.52 -4.04
C TRP A 219 4.08 -1.51 -3.82
N ALA A 220 3.34 -1.03 -4.81
CA ALA A 220 1.88 -0.96 -4.73
C ALA A 220 1.29 -2.37 -4.60
N TRP A 221 0.30 -2.53 -3.71
CA TRP A 221 -0.51 -3.73 -3.60
C TRP A 221 -1.88 -3.53 -4.26
N MET A 222 -2.32 -2.27 -4.32
CA MET A 222 -3.50 -1.84 -5.05
C MET A 222 -3.24 -0.50 -5.70
N THR A 223 -3.74 -0.33 -6.92
CA THR A 223 -3.67 0.94 -7.65
C THR A 223 -5.05 1.44 -8.03
N ASP A 224 -5.17 2.76 -8.17
CA ASP A 224 -6.33 3.41 -8.76
C ASP A 224 -6.33 3.26 -10.29
N ARG A 225 -7.25 3.97 -10.97
CA ARG A 225 -7.35 3.92 -12.43
C ARG A 225 -6.14 4.52 -13.14
N ASP A 226 -5.53 5.54 -12.54
CA ASP A 226 -4.39 6.28 -13.06
C ASP A 226 -3.05 5.61 -12.76
N GLY A 227 -3.06 4.53 -11.96
CA GLY A 227 -1.89 3.73 -11.60
C GLY A 227 -1.17 4.23 -10.35
N LEU A 228 -1.80 5.10 -9.55
CA LEU A 228 -1.28 5.53 -8.26
C LEU A 228 -1.67 4.54 -7.17
N PRO A 229 -0.83 4.32 -6.15
CA PRO A 229 -1.13 3.35 -5.11
C PRO A 229 -2.23 3.84 -4.19
N LEU A 230 -3.17 2.94 -3.92
CA LEU A 230 -4.17 3.07 -2.87
C LEU A 230 -3.73 2.35 -1.59
N VAL A 231 -2.93 1.28 -1.76
CA VAL A 231 -2.18 0.60 -0.71
C VAL A 231 -0.82 0.23 -1.26
N GLU A 232 0.23 0.48 -0.48
CA GLU A 232 1.59 0.14 -0.87
C GLU A 232 2.45 -0.33 0.30
N GLU A 233 3.47 -1.10 -0.03
CA GLU A 233 4.55 -1.48 0.87
C GLU A 233 5.75 -0.57 0.64
N VAL A 234 6.23 0.06 1.72
CA VAL A 234 7.45 0.85 1.69
C VAL A 234 8.65 -0.09 1.64
N ARG A 235 9.59 0.19 0.73
CA ARG A 235 10.84 -0.56 0.61
C ARG A 235 12.00 0.33 1.04
N TRP A 236 12.98 -0.30 1.69
CA TRP A 236 14.23 0.34 2.02
C TRP A 236 15.39 -0.46 1.46
N VAL A 237 16.47 0.26 1.20
CA VAL A 237 17.73 -0.28 0.72
C VAL A 237 18.63 -0.35 1.94
N ASP A 238 19.01 -1.55 2.35
CA ASP A 238 19.99 -1.74 3.42
C ASP A 238 21.36 -1.29 2.90
N THR A 239 21.82 -0.13 3.35
CA THR A 239 23.11 0.44 2.94
C THR A 239 24.29 -0.19 3.65
N ASP A 240 24.07 -0.96 4.72
CA ASP A 240 25.11 -1.55 5.59
C ASP A 240 25.25 -3.08 5.42
N ARG A 241 24.79 -3.60 4.27
CA ARG A 241 24.70 -5.03 3.92
C ARG A 241 25.96 -5.87 4.23
N ARG A 242 27.15 -5.25 4.18
CA ARG A 242 28.45 -5.90 4.50
C ARG A 242 28.55 -6.43 5.94
N SER A 243 27.71 -5.98 6.87
CA SER A 243 27.72 -6.46 8.26
C SER A 243 26.76 -7.63 8.55
N ARG A 244 25.85 -7.99 7.63
CA ARG A 244 24.76 -8.95 7.90
C ARG A 244 24.89 -10.30 7.20
N GLU A 245 25.78 -10.45 6.22
CA GLU A 245 25.98 -11.73 5.49
C GLU A 245 26.47 -12.91 6.37
N GLN A 246 26.87 -12.66 7.62
CA GLN A 246 27.31 -13.70 8.56
C GLN A 246 26.28 -14.07 9.65
N GLN A 247 25.11 -13.42 9.69
CA GLN A 247 24.07 -13.73 10.68
C GLN A 247 22.80 -14.18 9.98
N ARG A 248 22.18 -15.26 10.47
CA ARG A 248 20.79 -15.64 10.14
C ARG A 248 19.90 -14.45 10.50
N THR A 249 19.71 -13.55 9.56
CA THR A 249 19.00 -12.30 9.81
C THR A 249 17.50 -12.64 9.72
N PRO A 250 16.69 -12.31 10.74
CA PRO A 250 15.25 -12.51 10.64
C PRO A 250 14.68 -11.75 9.43
N PRO A 251 13.54 -12.20 8.86
CA PRO A 251 12.93 -11.52 7.73
C PRO A 251 12.67 -10.05 8.08
N GLU A 252 13.02 -9.16 7.16
CA GLU A 252 12.84 -7.72 7.33
C GLU A 252 11.35 -7.41 7.61
N PRO A 253 11.06 -6.54 8.59
CA PRO A 253 9.70 -6.13 8.85
C PRO A 253 9.13 -5.35 7.66
N ARG A 254 7.81 -5.41 7.51
CA ARG A 254 7.05 -4.70 6.49
C ARG A 254 6.44 -3.43 7.06
N VAL A 255 6.38 -2.37 6.26
CA VAL A 255 5.51 -1.23 6.53
C VAL A 255 4.60 -1.03 5.34
N ILE A 256 3.30 -1.17 5.61
CA ILE A 256 2.22 -1.03 4.65
C ILE A 256 1.47 0.25 4.95
N VAL A 257 1.17 1.02 3.91
CA VAL A 257 0.40 2.26 4.01
C VAL A 257 -0.88 2.09 3.23
N SER A 258 -2.01 2.42 3.85
CA SER A 258 -3.31 2.48 3.19
C SER A 258 -3.82 3.91 3.12
N TYR A 259 -4.16 4.35 1.91
CA TYR A 259 -4.67 5.69 1.65
C TYR A 259 -6.20 5.75 1.52
N LEU A 260 -6.87 4.61 1.71
CA LEU A 260 -8.31 4.47 1.53
C LEU A 260 -9.08 4.88 2.78
N PRO A 261 -10.17 5.65 2.66
CA PRO A 261 -11.06 5.95 3.78
C PRO A 261 -12.02 4.79 4.00
N TRP A 262 -11.49 3.69 4.57
CA TRP A 262 -12.24 2.47 4.86
C TRP A 262 -13.64 2.70 5.49
N PRO A 263 -13.85 3.63 6.44
CA PRO A 263 -15.16 3.87 7.05
C PRO A 263 -16.30 4.17 6.08
N GLU A 264 -15.99 4.71 4.90
CA GLU A 264 -16.99 4.99 3.86
C GLU A 264 -17.64 3.71 3.31
N ARG A 265 -16.95 2.57 3.37
CA ARG A 265 -17.38 1.33 2.70
C ARG A 265 -17.52 0.11 3.59
N LEU A 266 -16.89 0.09 4.76
CA LEU A 266 -17.07 -0.99 5.73
C LEU A 266 -18.57 -1.13 6.12
N GLY A 267 -19.07 -2.35 6.02
CA GLY A 267 -20.46 -2.74 6.28
C GLY A 267 -21.48 -2.28 5.23
N ARG A 268 -21.04 -1.49 4.25
CA ARG A 268 -21.81 -1.10 3.05
C ARG A 268 -21.45 -1.95 1.84
N SER A 269 -20.31 -2.65 1.89
CA SER A 269 -19.76 -3.43 0.79
C SER A 269 -19.02 -4.65 1.34
N GLU A 270 -19.55 -5.85 1.10
CA GLU A 270 -18.92 -7.11 1.53
C GLU A 270 -17.49 -7.28 0.99
N SER A 271 -17.25 -6.82 -0.24
CA SER A 271 -15.90 -6.79 -0.83
C SER A 271 -14.94 -5.86 -0.08
N ALA A 272 -15.43 -4.80 0.57
CA ALA A 272 -14.57 -3.87 1.32
C ALA A 272 -14.15 -4.48 2.66
N ASP A 273 -15.09 -5.09 3.39
CA ASP A 273 -14.79 -5.83 4.63
C ASP A 273 -13.83 -7.00 4.35
N SER A 274 -14.11 -7.78 3.30
CA SER A 274 -13.26 -8.90 2.88
C SER A 274 -11.85 -8.43 2.49
N LEU A 275 -11.77 -7.29 1.79
CA LEU A 275 -10.50 -6.70 1.38
C LEU A 275 -9.67 -6.20 2.56
N LEU A 276 -10.28 -5.52 3.54
CA LEU A 276 -9.54 -5.05 4.72
C LEU A 276 -9.00 -6.24 5.54
N VAL A 277 -9.79 -7.31 5.68
CA VAL A 277 -9.32 -8.55 6.31
C VAL A 277 -8.16 -9.18 5.53
N ALA A 278 -8.26 -9.27 4.19
CA ALA A 278 -7.19 -9.78 3.35
C ALA A 278 -5.92 -8.92 3.45
N LEU A 279 -6.05 -7.60 3.49
CA LEU A 279 -4.97 -6.66 3.70
C LEU A 279 -4.26 -6.91 5.05
N LEU A 280 -5.01 -7.04 6.14
CA LEU A 280 -4.45 -7.35 7.46
C LEU A 280 -3.70 -8.69 7.45
N LYS A 281 -4.28 -9.73 6.84
CA LYS A 281 -3.62 -11.04 6.73
C LYS A 281 -2.34 -10.98 5.90
N ALA A 282 -2.37 -10.29 4.75
CA ALA A 282 -1.22 -10.14 3.87
C ALA A 282 -0.11 -9.27 4.48
N ALA A 283 -0.48 -8.19 5.18
CA ALA A 283 0.46 -7.31 5.88
C ALA A 283 1.19 -8.02 7.02
N ALA A 284 0.58 -9.05 7.62
CA ALA A 284 1.21 -9.85 8.65
C ALA A 284 2.22 -10.88 8.13
N GLN A 285 2.24 -11.17 6.83
CA GLN A 285 3.14 -12.19 6.28
C GLN A 285 4.61 -11.73 6.25
N PRO A 286 5.59 -12.66 6.28
CA PRO A 286 7.01 -12.32 6.13
C PRO A 286 7.27 -11.59 4.81
N ARG A 287 8.20 -10.62 4.81
CA ARG A 287 8.61 -9.88 3.62
C ARG A 287 9.14 -10.79 2.52
N ARG A 288 8.63 -10.63 1.30
CA ARG A 288 9.22 -11.27 0.11
C ARG A 288 10.53 -10.56 -0.20
N GLU A 289 11.57 -11.32 -0.46
CA GLU A 289 12.84 -10.77 -0.90
C GLU A 289 12.69 -10.08 -2.26
N LEU A 290 13.33 -8.92 -2.37
CA LEU A 290 13.49 -8.21 -3.63
C LEU A 290 14.97 -8.28 -3.99
N HIS A 291 15.28 -8.81 -5.17
CA HIS A 291 16.64 -8.81 -5.68
C HIS A 291 16.95 -7.45 -6.26
N TRP A 292 17.71 -6.65 -5.51
CA TRP A 292 18.16 -5.35 -6.00
C TRP A 292 19.14 -5.50 -7.16
N ARG A 293 19.09 -4.55 -8.11
CA ARG A 293 19.83 -4.49 -9.37
C ARG A 293 20.30 -3.06 -9.61
N MET A 294 21.38 -2.89 -10.33
CA MET A 294 21.84 -1.55 -10.72
C MET A 294 21.16 -1.12 -12.02
N ALA A 295 20.58 0.08 -12.04
CA ALA A 295 20.20 0.73 -13.28
C ALA A 295 21.46 1.19 -14.00
N GLU A 296 21.69 0.76 -15.23
CA GLU A 296 22.79 1.14 -16.09
C GLU A 296 22.25 2.03 -17.22
N MET A 297 22.70 3.28 -17.32
CA MET A 297 22.16 4.20 -18.32
C MET A 297 22.73 3.90 -19.69
N THR A 298 21.88 3.48 -20.61
CA THR A 298 22.26 3.34 -22.02
C THR A 298 22.18 4.68 -22.74
N TRP A 299 21.15 5.47 -22.44
CA TRP A 299 21.01 6.85 -22.91
C TRP A 299 19.99 7.62 -22.06
N PRO A 300 20.19 8.95 -21.86
CA PRO A 300 21.43 9.67 -22.13
C PRO A 300 22.53 9.22 -21.14
N PRO A 301 23.81 9.58 -21.37
CA PRO A 301 24.88 9.26 -20.42
C PRO A 301 24.55 9.77 -19.01
N GLU A 302 25.01 9.07 -17.98
CA GLU A 302 24.75 9.42 -16.57
C GLU A 302 25.10 10.87 -16.23
N THR A 303 26.17 11.39 -16.84
CA THR A 303 26.65 12.77 -16.67
C THR A 303 25.66 13.83 -17.18
N GLU A 304 24.69 13.44 -18.01
CA GLU A 304 23.65 14.31 -18.54
C GLU A 304 22.32 14.19 -17.75
N ILE A 305 22.25 13.33 -16.74
CA ILE A 305 21.05 13.15 -15.91
C ILE A 305 20.98 14.26 -14.84
N LEU A 306 20.21 15.30 -15.13
CA LEU A 306 19.95 16.40 -14.20
C LEU A 306 18.75 16.08 -13.31
N ALA A 307 18.90 16.16 -11.98
CA ALA A 307 17.83 15.88 -11.02
C ALA A 307 16.59 16.79 -11.18
N ALA A 308 16.78 18.02 -11.66
CA ALA A 308 15.68 18.95 -11.93
C ALA A 308 14.77 18.50 -13.08
N GLU A 309 15.31 17.74 -14.03
CA GLU A 309 14.56 17.22 -15.18
C GLU A 309 14.15 15.75 -14.96
N ARG A 310 15.05 14.94 -14.40
CA ARG A 310 14.93 13.48 -14.26
C ARG A 310 15.12 13.06 -12.80
N PRO A 311 14.25 13.49 -11.87
CA PRO A 311 14.45 13.28 -10.44
C PRO A 311 14.56 11.80 -10.05
N VAL A 312 13.75 10.93 -10.65
CA VAL A 312 13.75 9.48 -10.34
C VAL A 312 15.02 8.79 -10.87
N LEU A 313 15.49 9.14 -12.07
CA LEU A 313 16.74 8.60 -12.60
C LEU A 313 17.95 9.08 -11.79
N ALA A 314 17.97 10.37 -11.44
CA ALA A 314 19.00 10.91 -10.56
C ALA A 314 19.04 10.18 -9.21
N ALA A 315 17.87 9.90 -8.61
CA ALA A 315 17.76 9.12 -7.38
C ALA A 315 18.29 7.68 -7.53
N ALA A 316 18.07 7.04 -8.69
CA ALA A 316 18.62 5.72 -9.00
C ALA A 316 20.15 5.75 -9.14
N LEU A 317 20.70 6.75 -9.83
CA LEU A 317 22.15 6.93 -9.98
C LEU A 317 22.84 7.22 -8.64
N GLN A 318 22.18 7.97 -7.75
CA GLN A 318 22.70 8.20 -6.40
C GLN A 318 22.73 6.94 -5.54
N ALA A 319 21.94 5.91 -5.87
CA ALA A 319 21.99 4.61 -5.20
C ALA A 319 23.25 3.79 -5.56
N TRP A 320 23.92 4.12 -6.66
CA TRP A 320 25.01 3.30 -7.21
C TRP A 320 26.15 2.99 -6.24
N PRO A 321 26.66 3.92 -5.41
CA PRO A 321 27.73 3.63 -4.47
C PRO A 321 27.42 2.48 -3.51
N VAL A 322 26.15 2.32 -3.15
CA VAL A 322 25.65 1.24 -2.27
C VAL A 322 25.51 -0.08 -3.05
N MET A 323 25.35 0.01 -4.38
CA MET A 323 24.98 -1.09 -5.27
C MET A 323 26.15 -1.65 -6.09
N ARG A 324 27.37 -1.12 -5.92
CA ARG A 324 28.51 -1.43 -6.80
C ARG A 324 28.85 -2.91 -6.90
N ASP A 325 28.65 -3.64 -5.80
CA ASP A 325 29.01 -5.05 -5.68
C ASP A 325 27.94 -6.01 -6.25
N ILE A 326 26.77 -5.48 -6.67
CA ILE A 326 25.68 -6.29 -7.21
C ILE A 326 25.93 -6.53 -8.71
N PRO A 327 26.02 -7.77 -9.20
CA PRO A 327 26.36 -8.05 -10.60
C PRO A 327 25.21 -7.80 -11.57
N SER A 328 23.96 -7.91 -11.12
CA SER A 328 22.78 -7.81 -11.99
C SER A 328 22.49 -6.36 -12.40
N ARG A 329 22.25 -6.16 -13.70
CA ARG A 329 22.04 -4.85 -14.34
C ARG A 329 20.68 -4.77 -15.02
N ILE A 330 20.09 -3.57 -15.04
CA ILE A 330 18.96 -3.19 -15.89
C ILE A 330 19.40 -2.00 -16.71
N HIS A 331 19.37 -2.14 -18.03
CA HIS A 331 19.67 -1.08 -18.97
C HIS A 331 18.51 -0.10 -19.03
N VAL A 332 18.78 1.19 -18.89
CA VAL A 332 17.78 2.25 -18.96
C VAL A 332 18.02 3.10 -20.19
N LEU A 333 17.03 3.12 -21.06
CA LEU A 333 16.95 3.91 -22.28
C LEU A 333 15.91 5.02 -22.08
N ASP A 334 16.34 6.21 -21.69
CA ASP A 334 15.50 7.38 -21.55
C ASP A 334 15.50 8.21 -22.85
N LEU A 335 14.43 8.08 -23.61
CA LEU A 335 14.17 8.77 -24.87
C LEU A 335 13.41 10.09 -24.66
N ARG A 336 13.14 10.47 -23.41
CA ARG A 336 12.42 11.71 -23.11
C ARG A 336 13.35 12.91 -23.24
N GLY A 337 12.84 13.98 -23.83
CA GLY A 337 13.55 15.24 -24.06
C GLY A 337 13.73 15.56 -25.54
N SER A 338 14.42 16.64 -25.84
CA SER A 338 14.63 17.13 -27.22
C SER A 338 15.90 16.62 -27.88
N LYS A 339 16.79 15.96 -27.14
CA LYS A 339 18.03 15.39 -27.68
C LYS A 339 17.75 14.01 -28.26
N GLU A 340 17.92 13.90 -29.58
CA GLU A 340 17.83 12.60 -30.26
C GLU A 340 19.00 11.69 -29.85
N PRO A 341 18.76 10.38 -29.70
CA PRO A 341 19.83 9.40 -29.52
C PRO A 341 20.82 9.38 -30.70
N PRO A 342 22.09 8.98 -30.49
CA PRO A 342 23.10 8.99 -31.54
C PRO A 342 22.75 8.04 -32.70
N LEU A 343 23.02 8.48 -33.94
CA LEU A 343 22.97 7.69 -35.18
C LEU A 343 23.96 6.51 -35.11
N GLY A 344 23.54 5.38 -34.55
CA GLY A 344 24.40 4.21 -34.29
C GLY A 344 24.10 3.50 -32.97
N MET A 345 23.28 4.12 -32.11
CA MET A 345 22.86 3.55 -30.84
C MET A 345 22.18 2.18 -30.98
N THR A 346 21.45 1.95 -32.08
CA THR A 346 20.83 0.64 -32.39
C THR A 346 21.83 -0.51 -32.39
N ARG A 347 23.10 -0.28 -32.76
CA ARG A 347 24.16 -1.31 -32.73
C ARG A 347 24.61 -1.64 -31.30
N GLU A 348 24.68 -0.64 -30.43
CA GLU A 348 25.01 -0.83 -29.02
C GLU A 348 23.86 -1.50 -28.27
N LEU A 349 22.63 -1.11 -28.58
CA LEU A 349 21.40 -1.72 -28.07
C LEU A 349 21.28 -3.20 -28.44
N ARG A 350 21.76 -3.62 -29.62
CA ARG A 350 21.82 -5.05 -30.00
C ARG A 350 22.66 -5.91 -29.06
N LYS A 351 23.60 -5.34 -28.30
CA LYS A 351 24.37 -6.08 -27.28
C LYS A 351 23.53 -6.43 -26.05
N ILE A 352 22.39 -5.77 -25.89
CA ILE A 352 21.43 -5.95 -24.79
C ILE A 352 20.38 -6.99 -25.16
N GLU A 353 20.25 -7.35 -26.46
CA GLU A 353 19.30 -8.37 -26.91
C GLU A 353 19.58 -9.70 -26.19
N PRO A 354 18.61 -10.26 -25.44
CA PRO A 354 18.77 -11.55 -24.80
C PRO A 354 18.90 -12.64 -25.87
N GLU A 355 19.87 -13.54 -25.70
CA GLU A 355 20.09 -14.66 -26.62
C GLU A 355 18.82 -15.52 -26.76
N ASP A 356 18.51 -15.94 -28.00
CA ASP A 356 17.29 -16.65 -28.39
C ASP A 356 17.11 -18.04 -27.72
N ASN A 357 18.12 -18.54 -26.99
CA ASN A 357 18.09 -19.86 -26.35
C ASN A 357 18.23 -19.75 -24.82
N PRO A 358 17.13 -19.82 -24.04
CA PRO A 358 17.20 -19.84 -22.60
C PRO A 358 17.56 -21.24 -22.12
N THR A 359 18.85 -21.53 -21.94
CA THR A 359 19.23 -22.55 -20.99
C THR A 359 18.87 -22.08 -19.59
N VAL A 360 18.28 -23.00 -18.85
CA VAL A 360 17.69 -22.86 -17.51
C VAL A 360 18.68 -22.21 -16.53
N ASP A 361 18.19 -21.32 -15.66
CA ASP A 361 18.83 -20.81 -14.43
C ASP A 361 19.94 -19.73 -14.49
N ASP A 362 20.06 -18.94 -15.56
CA ASP A 362 20.94 -17.75 -15.52
C ASP A 362 20.25 -16.54 -14.86
N GLY A 363 20.40 -16.44 -13.54
CA GLY A 363 19.98 -15.33 -12.68
C GLY A 363 20.66 -13.99 -12.96
N GLY A 364 20.47 -13.40 -14.15
CA GLY A 364 21.09 -12.11 -14.48
C GLY A 364 20.85 -11.53 -15.87
N ARG A 365 19.77 -11.89 -16.59
CA ARG A 365 19.55 -11.31 -17.93
C ARG A 365 19.43 -9.79 -17.90
N ASN A 366 20.16 -9.14 -18.83
CA ASN A 366 20.07 -7.73 -19.19
C ASN A 366 18.62 -7.37 -19.54
N GLU A 367 17.88 -6.81 -18.59
CA GLU A 367 16.56 -6.26 -18.88
C GLU A 367 16.70 -4.82 -19.35
N LEU A 368 15.83 -4.41 -20.26
CA LEU A 368 15.79 -3.05 -20.80
C LEU A 368 14.54 -2.33 -20.31
N LEU A 369 14.72 -1.17 -19.69
CA LEU A 369 13.66 -0.22 -19.38
C LEU A 369 13.74 0.96 -20.34
N ILE A 370 12.70 1.15 -21.14
CA ILE A 370 12.56 2.24 -22.10
C ILE A 370 11.60 3.27 -21.53
N LEU A 371 12.02 4.54 -21.47
CA LEU A 371 11.20 5.67 -21.04
C LEU A 371 11.02 6.62 -22.22
N GLY A 372 9.79 7.08 -22.45
CA GLY A 372 9.48 7.92 -23.61
C GLY A 372 9.23 7.13 -24.89
N ASP A 373 8.94 7.85 -25.96
CA ASP A 373 8.67 7.31 -27.28
C ASP A 373 9.49 8.05 -28.35
N ASP A 374 10.17 7.28 -29.20
CA ASP A 374 11.00 7.80 -30.28
C ASP A 374 10.91 6.86 -31.50
N LYS A 375 11.14 7.40 -32.70
CA LYS A 375 11.13 6.63 -33.95
C LYS A 375 12.25 5.58 -34.01
N LEU A 376 13.34 5.77 -33.25
CA LEU A 376 14.42 4.79 -33.08
C LEU A 376 13.87 3.41 -32.70
N LEU A 377 12.81 3.38 -31.89
CA LEU A 377 12.18 2.15 -31.43
C LEU A 377 11.59 1.31 -32.58
N ASP A 378 11.14 1.95 -33.67
CA ASP A 378 10.58 1.26 -34.84
C ASP A 378 11.67 0.56 -35.68
N GLU A 379 12.90 1.07 -35.62
CA GLU A 379 14.05 0.43 -36.25
C GLU A 379 14.49 -0.83 -35.49
N TRP A 380 14.16 -0.90 -34.20
CA TRP A 380 14.50 -2.02 -33.34
C TRP A 380 13.44 -3.11 -33.36
N LYS A 381 13.30 -3.76 -34.52
CA LYS A 381 12.32 -4.82 -34.79
C LYS A 381 12.29 -5.95 -33.76
N TRP A 382 13.41 -6.18 -33.06
CA TRP A 382 13.47 -7.19 -31.99
C TRP A 382 12.39 -6.95 -30.94
N LEU A 383 12.17 -5.71 -30.48
CA LEU A 383 11.23 -5.36 -29.40
C LEU A 383 9.77 -5.81 -29.68
N ASP A 384 9.40 -6.03 -30.94
CA ASP A 384 8.04 -6.39 -31.35
C ASP A 384 6.99 -5.45 -30.73
N LEU A 385 7.18 -4.15 -30.97
CA LEU A 385 6.37 -3.11 -30.35
C LEU A 385 4.95 -3.11 -30.88
N ASN A 386 4.00 -3.04 -29.96
CA ASN A 386 2.61 -2.79 -30.27
C ASN A 386 2.22 -1.43 -29.71
N ARG A 387 2.56 -0.37 -30.46
CA ARG A 387 2.25 1.03 -30.12
C ARG A 387 0.76 1.25 -29.78
N PRO A 388 -0.22 0.72 -30.55
CA PRO A 388 -1.64 0.88 -30.20
C PRO A 388 -2.02 0.31 -28.83
N LYS A 389 -1.30 -0.73 -28.37
CA LYS A 389 -1.51 -1.36 -27.06
C LYS A 389 -0.47 -0.94 -26.02
N LYS A 390 0.42 0.01 -26.35
CA LYS A 390 1.47 0.55 -25.47
C LYS A 390 2.28 -0.54 -24.77
N ARG A 391 2.71 -1.54 -25.53
CA ARG A 391 3.37 -2.73 -24.99
C ARG A 391 4.52 -3.21 -25.87
N VAL A 392 5.49 -3.83 -25.23
CA VAL A 392 6.58 -4.58 -25.87
C VAL A 392 6.14 -6.05 -25.97
N GLY A 393 6.30 -6.65 -27.16
CA GLY A 393 5.96 -8.05 -27.40
C GLY A 393 7.00 -9.05 -26.85
N ARG A 394 8.22 -8.56 -26.57
CA ARG A 394 9.33 -9.38 -26.06
C ARG A 394 9.45 -9.40 -24.55
N ARG A 395 9.92 -10.55 -24.04
CA ARG A 395 10.36 -10.71 -22.66
C ARG A 395 11.69 -9.99 -22.43
N GLY A 396 11.88 -9.46 -21.23
CA GLY A 396 13.11 -8.75 -20.84
C GLY A 396 13.16 -7.28 -21.25
N ALA A 397 12.08 -6.72 -21.81
CA ALA A 397 11.97 -5.30 -22.11
C ALA A 397 10.65 -4.73 -21.57
N VAL A 398 10.74 -3.55 -20.97
CA VAL A 398 9.62 -2.78 -20.42
C VAL A 398 9.62 -1.42 -21.09
N TRP A 399 8.45 -0.97 -21.54
CA TRP A 399 8.30 0.34 -22.17
C TRP A 399 7.28 1.19 -21.43
N LEU A 400 7.71 2.38 -21.02
CA LEU A 400 6.89 3.44 -20.43
C LEU A 400 6.88 4.62 -21.41
N GLU A 401 5.93 4.59 -22.34
CA GLU A 401 5.84 5.47 -23.51
C GLU A 401 5.82 6.97 -23.20
N ASP A 402 5.24 7.39 -22.08
CA ASP A 402 5.01 8.82 -21.82
C ASP A 402 5.15 9.20 -20.36
N ASP A 403 6.37 9.63 -20.04
CA ASP A 403 6.62 10.51 -18.92
C ASP A 403 7.11 11.85 -19.50
N THR A 404 6.43 12.94 -19.14
CA THR A 404 6.87 14.28 -19.52
C THR A 404 8.22 14.60 -18.88
N LEU A 405 8.93 15.61 -19.39
CA LEU A 405 10.22 16.05 -18.86
C LEU A 405 10.17 17.55 -18.48
N PRO A 406 10.16 17.92 -17.19
CA PRO A 406 10.15 17.04 -16.03
C PRO A 406 8.78 16.33 -15.84
N PRO A 407 8.77 15.13 -15.23
CA PRO A 407 7.54 14.40 -15.00
C PRO A 407 6.69 15.05 -13.91
N SER A 408 5.37 15.01 -14.06
CA SER A 408 4.42 15.33 -12.98
C SER A 408 4.66 14.46 -11.74
N ALA A 409 4.21 14.90 -10.55
CA ALA A 409 4.35 14.12 -9.32
C ALA A 409 3.72 12.72 -9.42
N ALA A 410 2.58 12.59 -10.10
CA ALA A 410 1.93 11.32 -10.37
C ALA A 410 2.79 10.41 -11.27
N GLN A 411 3.39 10.96 -12.33
CA GLN A 411 4.32 10.22 -13.20
C GLN A 411 5.58 9.79 -12.44
N GLN A 412 6.13 10.66 -11.59
CA GLN A 412 7.26 10.30 -10.72
C GLN A 412 6.93 9.10 -9.83
N VAL A 413 5.75 9.10 -9.19
CA VAL A 413 5.27 7.98 -8.37
C VAL A 413 5.18 6.68 -9.17
N ARG A 414 4.62 6.70 -10.39
CA ARG A 414 4.52 5.50 -11.23
C ARG A 414 5.89 4.97 -11.64
N LEU A 415 6.82 5.88 -11.97
CA LEU A 415 8.18 5.52 -12.31
C LEU A 415 8.93 4.93 -11.10
N MET A 416 8.78 5.53 -9.92
CA MET A 416 9.32 5.02 -8.66
C MET A 416 8.81 3.60 -8.34
N MET A 417 7.52 3.36 -8.54
CA MET A 417 6.93 2.03 -8.41
C MET A 417 7.55 1.04 -9.40
N LYS A 418 7.68 1.43 -10.68
CA LYS A 418 8.25 0.54 -11.69
C LYS A 418 9.71 0.21 -11.41
N PHE A 419 10.49 1.19 -10.95
CA PHE A 419 11.87 0.97 -10.50
C PHE A 419 11.92 -0.03 -9.36
N THR A 420 11.06 0.12 -8.35
CA THR A 420 10.97 -0.82 -7.23
C THR A 420 10.59 -2.23 -7.68
N GLU A 421 9.61 -2.39 -8.57
CA GLU A 421 9.20 -3.68 -9.13
C GLU A 421 10.32 -4.38 -9.90
N LEU A 422 11.16 -3.59 -10.60
CA LEU A 422 12.33 -4.07 -11.33
C LEU A 422 13.54 -4.31 -10.42
N GLY A 423 13.42 -4.01 -9.12
CA GLY A 423 14.53 -4.12 -8.18
C GLY A 423 15.58 -3.02 -8.34
N ILE A 424 15.26 -1.88 -8.93
CA ILE A 424 16.16 -0.72 -8.98
C ILE A 424 15.93 0.12 -7.71
N PRO A 425 16.93 0.25 -6.83
CA PRO A 425 16.81 1.08 -5.64
C PRO A 425 16.90 2.56 -5.97
N LEU A 426 16.18 3.35 -5.19
CA LEU A 426 16.15 4.81 -5.21
C LEU A 426 16.59 5.35 -3.85
N VAL A 427 17.37 6.42 -3.84
CA VAL A 427 17.76 7.14 -2.62
C VAL A 427 17.15 8.54 -2.66
N CYS A 428 16.64 9.02 -1.53
CA CYS A 428 16.10 10.37 -1.43
C CYS A 428 17.20 11.41 -1.72
N THR A 429 16.99 12.24 -2.74
CA THR A 429 17.94 13.29 -3.17
C THR A 429 18.00 14.48 -2.19
N THR A 430 17.10 14.55 -1.21
CA THR A 430 17.07 15.60 -0.19
C THR A 430 17.91 15.23 1.03
N THR A 431 19.23 15.20 0.84
CA THR A 431 20.18 15.47 1.92
C THR A 431 21.14 16.55 1.47
N LYS A 432 20.63 17.77 1.26
CA LYS A 432 21.42 18.89 1.80
C LYS A 432 21.40 18.66 3.31
N LYS A 433 22.52 18.19 3.85
CA LYS A 433 22.84 18.40 5.26
C LYS A 433 22.50 19.85 5.54
N GLU A 434 21.44 20.11 6.30
CA GLU A 434 21.45 21.27 7.17
C GLU A 434 22.65 21.01 8.09
N THR A 435 23.79 21.57 7.69
CA THR A 435 24.91 21.74 8.59
C THR A 435 24.37 22.48 9.79
N ASN A 436 24.28 21.77 10.91
CA ASN A 436 24.33 22.35 12.24
C ASN A 436 25.46 23.39 12.24
N ASN A 437 25.12 24.65 12.06
CA ASN A 437 25.92 25.74 12.56
C ASN A 437 25.53 25.90 14.03
N GLU A 438 26.09 25.05 14.88
CA GLU A 438 26.32 25.40 16.28
C GLU A 438 27.66 26.13 16.37
N ARG A 439 27.60 27.46 16.40
CA ARG A 439 28.20 28.32 17.43
C ARG A 439 27.90 29.78 17.19
#